data_AF-A0A972U4R1-F1
#
_entry.id   AF-A0A972U4R1-F1
#
_cell.length_a   1.000
_cell.length_b   1.000
_cell.length_c   1.000
_cell.angle_alpha   90.00
_cell.angle_beta   90.00
_cell.angle_gamma   90.00
#
_symmetry.space_group_name_H-M   'P 1'
#
loop_
_entity.id
_entity.type
_entity.pdbx_description
1 polymer ?
#
loop_
_entity_poly.entity_id
_entity_poly.type
_entity_poly.pdbx_seq_one_letter_code
_entity_poly.pdbx_strand_id
1 'polypeptide(L)'
;MTLDGTNTWIIGEPGSDVVGVIDPGPNEYVHWEAVAAVVAERDARIGQILLTHGHADHSAGARLFAEKAGCSVAALDPRHRHGSEGLAADDVVELGGVEVHVVLTPGHTSDSLSFVLPQDGSLLTGDTVLGRGTTVVAHPDGQLGEYLDSLARLRELVDVAELSQILPGHGP
;
A
#
# COMPACT_ATOMS: atom_id res chain seq x y z
N MET A 1 8.11 -10.88 7.52
CA MET A 1 8.70 -10.75 8.88
C MET A 1 8.32 -9.35 9.29
N THR A 2 7.46 -9.18 10.29
CA THR A 2 6.77 -7.89 10.47
C THR A 2 7.59 -6.81 11.18
N LEU A 3 8.87 -7.03 11.53
CA LEU A 3 9.65 -6.12 12.39
C LEU A 3 8.87 -5.72 13.65
N ASP A 4 8.46 -4.44 13.76
CA ASP A 4 7.66 -3.86 14.84
C ASP A 4 6.12 -3.99 14.62
N GLY A 5 5.69 -4.44 13.43
CA GLY A 5 4.31 -4.56 12.97
C GLY A 5 4.14 -4.17 11.49
N THR A 6 2.94 -4.39 10.93
CA THR A 6 2.57 -3.85 9.60
C THR A 6 2.06 -2.42 9.75
N ASN A 7 2.57 -1.52 8.91
CA ASN A 7 2.04 -0.17 8.77
C ASN A 7 0.83 -0.18 7.83
N THR A 8 -0.30 0.32 8.34
CA THR A 8 -1.51 0.56 7.54
C THR A 8 -1.68 2.05 7.35
N TRP A 9 -1.73 2.50 6.11
CA TRP A 9 -1.82 3.93 5.79
C TRP A 9 -3.26 4.34 5.50
N ILE A 10 -3.66 5.50 6.02
CA ILE A 10 -4.96 6.12 5.74
C ILE A 10 -4.70 7.44 5.01
N ILE A 11 -5.12 7.52 3.75
CA ILE A 11 -4.86 8.67 2.87
C ILE A 11 -6.15 9.40 2.53
N GLY A 12 -6.08 10.72 2.41
CA GLY A 12 -7.21 11.57 2.05
C GLY A 12 -6.89 13.03 2.33
N GLU A 13 -7.36 13.92 1.46
CA GLU A 13 -7.20 15.37 1.60
C GLU A 13 -7.90 15.88 2.87
N PRO A 14 -7.40 16.96 3.49
CA PRO A 14 -8.05 17.58 4.64
C PRO A 14 -9.51 17.94 4.36
N GLY A 15 -10.43 17.40 5.17
CA GLY A 15 -11.87 17.65 5.05
C GLY A 15 -12.59 16.75 4.04
N SER A 16 -11.91 15.80 3.39
CA SER A 16 -12.57 14.77 2.59
C SER A 16 -13.40 13.84 3.47
N ASP A 17 -14.65 13.58 3.06
CA ASP A 17 -15.54 12.58 3.68
C ASP A 17 -15.24 11.15 3.22
N VAL A 18 -14.26 10.98 2.33
CA VAL A 18 -13.78 9.69 1.83
C VAL A 18 -12.27 9.58 2.05
N VAL A 19 -11.82 8.41 2.50
CA VAL A 19 -10.39 8.09 2.62
C VAL A 19 -10.05 6.77 1.94
N GLY A 20 -8.79 6.63 1.57
CA GLY A 20 -8.19 5.38 1.16
C GLY A 20 -7.49 4.68 2.30
N VAL A 21 -7.43 3.36 2.25
CA VAL A 21 -6.64 2.55 3.19
C VAL A 21 -5.68 1.68 2.42
N ILE A 22 -4.42 1.61 2.86
CA ILE A 22 -3.37 0.83 2.20
C ILE A 22 -2.85 -0.21 3.18
N ASP A 23 -2.82 -1.47 2.73
CA ASP A 23 -2.35 -2.65 3.47
C ASP A 23 -2.98 -2.88 4.86
N PRO A 24 -4.32 -3.04 4.98
CA PRO A 24 -5.01 -3.25 6.25
C PRO A 24 -4.87 -4.67 6.81
N GLY A 25 -3.68 -5.24 6.71
CA GLY A 25 -3.29 -6.49 7.35
C GLY A 25 -2.65 -6.24 8.72
N PRO A 26 -2.59 -7.24 9.62
CA PRO A 26 -3.03 -8.64 9.46
C PRO A 26 -4.56 -8.82 9.58
N ASN A 27 -5.04 -10.07 9.47
CA ASN A 27 -6.46 -10.42 9.71
C ASN A 27 -6.79 -10.45 11.22
N GLU A 28 -6.72 -9.27 11.84
CA GLU A 28 -6.94 -9.09 13.27
C GLU A 28 -8.01 -8.03 13.50
N TYR A 29 -9.07 -8.41 14.21
CA TYR A 29 -10.21 -7.53 14.46
C TYR A 29 -9.81 -6.22 15.17
N VAL A 30 -8.87 -6.29 16.11
CA VAL A 30 -8.35 -5.13 16.85
C VAL A 30 -7.63 -4.13 15.94
N HIS A 31 -6.96 -4.62 14.90
CA HIS A 31 -6.28 -3.76 13.92
C HIS A 31 -7.32 -2.98 13.10
N TRP A 32 -8.36 -3.63 12.62
CA TRP A 32 -9.42 -2.96 11.84
C TRP A 32 -10.25 -2.00 12.68
N GLU A 33 -10.51 -2.31 13.95
CA GLU A 33 -11.18 -1.36 14.85
C GLU A 33 -10.35 -0.09 15.03
N ALA A 34 -9.01 -0.21 15.14
CA ALA A 34 -8.13 0.95 15.23
C ALA A 34 -8.18 1.79 13.93
N VAL A 35 -8.11 1.14 12.76
CA VAL A 35 -8.25 1.84 11.46
C VAL A 35 -9.62 2.52 11.36
N ALA A 36 -10.70 1.81 11.66
CA ALA A 36 -12.06 2.35 11.60
C ALA A 36 -12.28 3.51 12.59
N ALA A 37 -11.68 3.45 13.78
CA ALA A 37 -11.74 4.53 14.76
C ALA A 37 -11.07 5.81 14.22
N VAL A 38 -9.86 5.70 13.64
CA VAL A 38 -9.17 6.84 13.02
C VAL A 38 -9.98 7.43 11.85
N VAL A 39 -10.61 6.58 11.05
CA VAL A 39 -11.48 7.03 9.95
C VAL A 39 -12.72 7.77 10.49
N ALA A 40 -13.33 7.26 11.55
CA ALA A 40 -14.50 7.88 12.18
C ALA A 40 -14.17 9.22 12.86
N GLU A 41 -12.98 9.37 13.46
CA GLU A 41 -12.51 10.65 14.02
C GLU A 41 -12.39 11.76 12.95
N ARG A 42 -12.23 11.37 11.68
CA ARG A 42 -12.19 12.29 10.53
C ARG A 42 -13.56 12.58 9.93
N ASP A 43 -14.65 12.02 10.49
CA ASP A 43 -16.00 12.08 9.92
C ASP A 43 -16.05 11.58 8.45
N ALA A 44 -15.26 10.54 8.16
CA ALA A 44 -15.09 10.00 6.82
C ALA A 44 -15.53 8.53 6.72
N ARG A 45 -15.65 8.04 5.49
CA ARG A 45 -15.83 6.62 5.15
C ARG A 45 -14.66 6.10 4.32
N ILE A 46 -14.44 4.78 4.35
CA ILE A 46 -13.45 4.13 3.50
C ILE A 46 -14.02 4.01 2.08
N GLY A 47 -13.33 4.61 1.10
CA GLY A 47 -13.72 4.56 -0.31
C GLY A 47 -13.22 3.31 -1.02
N GLN A 48 -11.96 2.94 -0.77
CA GLN A 48 -11.29 1.82 -1.40
C GLN A 48 -10.08 1.40 -0.56
N ILE A 49 -9.72 0.12 -0.65
CA ILE A 49 -8.47 -0.41 -0.10
C ILE A 49 -7.51 -0.70 -1.25
N LEU A 50 -6.25 -0.29 -1.11
CA LEU A 50 -5.17 -0.66 -2.03
C LEU A 50 -4.20 -1.62 -1.33
N LEU A 51 -3.66 -2.57 -2.08
CA LEU A 51 -2.63 -3.48 -1.59
C LEU A 51 -1.31 -3.27 -2.31
N THR A 52 -0.22 -3.17 -1.55
CA THR A 52 1.14 -3.17 -2.10
C THR A 52 1.52 -4.54 -2.63
N HIS A 53 1.16 -5.62 -1.93
CA HIS A 53 1.43 -6.99 -2.34
C HIS A 53 0.61 -8.03 -1.56
N GLY A 54 0.71 -9.30 -1.95
CA GLY A 54 -0.14 -10.39 -1.49
C GLY A 54 0.19 -11.01 -0.12
N HIS A 55 1.27 -10.63 0.57
CA HIS A 55 1.60 -11.28 1.86
C HIS A 55 0.52 -11.09 2.92
N ALA A 56 0.36 -12.09 3.77
CA ALA A 56 -0.79 -12.19 4.67
C ALA A 56 -0.82 -11.09 5.73
N ASP A 57 0.33 -10.61 6.17
CA ASP A 57 0.49 -9.48 7.07
C ASP A 57 0.06 -8.13 6.46
N HIS A 58 -0.14 -8.05 5.14
CA HIS A 58 -0.70 -6.88 4.43
C HIS A 58 -2.12 -7.13 3.91
N SER A 59 -2.36 -8.32 3.34
CA SER A 59 -3.55 -8.59 2.52
C SER A 59 -4.64 -9.39 3.23
N ALA A 60 -4.31 -10.16 4.28
CA ALA A 60 -5.23 -11.17 4.80
C ALA A 60 -6.52 -10.58 5.35
N GLY A 61 -6.47 -9.34 5.84
CA GLY A 61 -7.65 -8.66 6.37
C GLY A 61 -8.45 -7.84 5.36
N ALA A 62 -7.87 -7.54 4.19
CA ALA A 62 -8.42 -6.57 3.26
C ALA A 62 -9.83 -6.92 2.77
N ARG A 63 -10.07 -8.18 2.39
CA ARG A 63 -11.38 -8.62 1.87
C ARG A 63 -12.50 -8.48 2.91
N LEU A 64 -12.29 -8.99 4.12
CA LEU A 64 -13.29 -8.94 5.18
C LEU A 64 -13.51 -7.51 5.68
N PHE A 65 -12.44 -6.71 5.73
CA PHE A 65 -12.53 -5.31 6.10
C PHE A 65 -13.30 -4.50 5.06
N ALA A 66 -13.02 -4.71 3.77
CA ALA A 66 -13.77 -4.13 2.65
C ALA A 66 -15.26 -4.48 2.70
N GLU A 67 -15.61 -5.75 2.93
CA GLU A 67 -17.00 -6.19 3.04
C GLU A 67 -17.74 -5.47 4.18
N LYS A 68 -17.07 -5.24 5.32
CA LYS A 68 -17.63 -4.50 6.46
C LYS A 68 -17.77 -3.00 6.18
N ALA A 69 -16.80 -2.42 5.48
CA ALA A 69 -16.78 -1.01 5.14
C ALA A 69 -17.65 -0.67 3.91
N GLY A 70 -18.04 -1.68 3.13
CA GLY A 70 -18.82 -1.50 1.90
C GLY A 70 -18.00 -0.94 0.73
N CYS A 71 -16.70 -1.25 0.64
CA CYS A 71 -15.79 -0.77 -0.40
C CYS A 71 -15.12 -1.91 -1.18
N SER A 72 -14.32 -1.59 -2.19
CA SER A 72 -13.53 -2.54 -3.00
C SER A 72 -12.09 -2.67 -2.48
N VAL A 73 -11.42 -3.75 -2.90
CA VAL A 73 -9.96 -3.94 -2.75
C VAL A 73 -9.33 -4.00 -4.15
N ALA A 74 -8.43 -3.07 -4.44
CA ALA A 74 -7.62 -3.08 -5.65
C ALA A 74 -6.21 -3.59 -5.34
N ALA A 75 -5.73 -4.51 -6.17
CA ALA A 75 -4.42 -5.15 -6.04
C ALA A 75 -3.90 -5.54 -7.43
N LEU A 76 -2.58 -5.68 -7.58
CA LEU A 76 -1.99 -6.20 -8.82
C LEU A 76 -2.43 -7.66 -9.05
N ASP A 77 -2.28 -8.51 -8.05
CA ASP A 77 -2.70 -9.92 -8.13
C ASP A 77 -4.23 -10.06 -7.99
N PRO A 78 -4.93 -10.64 -8.99
CA PRO A 78 -6.37 -10.89 -8.93
C PRO A 78 -6.86 -11.68 -7.72
N ARG A 79 -6.01 -12.50 -7.10
CA ARG A 79 -6.35 -13.32 -5.92
C ARG A 79 -6.64 -12.47 -4.68
N HIS A 80 -6.10 -11.25 -4.63
CA HIS A 80 -6.23 -10.34 -3.49
C HIS A 80 -7.28 -9.23 -3.72
N ARG A 81 -7.96 -9.22 -4.86
CA ARG A 81 -8.98 -8.22 -5.19
C ARG A 81 -10.33 -8.53 -4.55
N HIS A 82 -11.11 -7.47 -4.32
CA HIS A 82 -12.53 -7.55 -4.00
C HIS A 82 -13.29 -6.52 -4.85
N GLY A 83 -14.07 -7.02 -5.81
CA GLY A 83 -14.63 -6.21 -6.89
C GLY A 83 -13.90 -6.46 -8.21
N SER A 84 -14.14 -5.60 -9.20
CA SER A 84 -13.54 -5.71 -10.54
C SER A 84 -12.26 -4.89 -10.73
N GLU A 85 -11.97 -4.00 -9.78
CA GLU A 85 -10.85 -3.06 -9.85
C GLU A 85 -9.52 -3.76 -9.58
N GLY A 86 -8.54 -3.54 -10.45
CA GLY A 86 -7.18 -4.01 -10.29
C GLY A 86 -6.21 -2.83 -10.37
N LEU A 87 -4.96 -3.09 -10.02
CA LEU A 87 -3.86 -2.14 -10.18
C LEU A 87 -2.91 -2.64 -11.27
N ALA A 88 -2.38 -1.72 -12.05
CA ALA A 88 -1.37 -1.95 -13.08
C ALA A 88 -0.28 -0.88 -13.03
N ALA A 89 0.79 -1.09 -13.80
CA ALA A 89 1.84 -0.09 -13.99
C ALA A 89 1.25 1.24 -14.47
N ASP A 90 1.73 2.34 -13.90
CA ASP A 90 1.42 3.71 -14.34
C ASP A 90 -0.05 4.12 -14.16
N ASP A 91 -0.86 3.31 -13.46
CA ASP A 91 -2.20 3.71 -13.05
C ASP A 91 -2.13 4.92 -12.12
N VAL A 92 -3.12 5.80 -12.24
CA VAL A 92 -3.38 6.88 -11.28
C VAL A 92 -4.75 6.64 -10.69
N VAL A 93 -4.80 6.36 -9.39
CA VAL A 93 -6.02 6.15 -8.63
C VAL A 93 -6.34 7.42 -7.85
N GLU A 94 -7.53 7.97 -8.03
CA GLU A 94 -8.01 9.12 -7.24
C GLU A 94 -8.80 8.62 -6.04
N LEU A 95 -8.34 8.94 -4.83
CA LEU A 95 -8.93 8.42 -3.60
C LEU A 95 -8.92 9.46 -2.48
N GLY A 96 -10.11 9.90 -2.07
CA GLY A 96 -10.26 10.93 -1.05
C GLY A 96 -9.62 12.27 -1.43
N GLY A 97 -9.61 12.60 -2.72
CA GLY A 97 -8.95 13.81 -3.26
C GLY A 97 -7.44 13.68 -3.48
N VAL A 98 -6.84 12.54 -3.13
CA VAL A 98 -5.41 12.28 -3.33
C VAL A 98 -5.19 11.51 -4.63
N GLU A 99 -4.22 11.92 -5.44
CA GLU A 99 -3.75 11.13 -6.59
C GLU A 99 -2.71 10.10 -6.12
N VAL A 100 -2.99 8.84 -6.36
CA VAL A 100 -2.12 7.71 -6.02
C VAL A 100 -1.55 7.13 -7.29
N HIS A 101 -0.26 7.38 -7.54
CA HIS A 101 0.44 6.90 -8.72
C HIS A 101 1.04 5.52 -8.44
N VAL A 102 0.66 4.52 -9.23
CA VAL A 102 1.07 3.13 -9.05
C VAL A 102 2.38 2.84 -9.77
N VAL A 103 3.36 2.34 -9.01
CA VAL A 103 4.68 1.96 -9.53
C VAL A 103 4.89 0.47 -9.31
N LEU A 104 5.16 -0.27 -10.38
CA LEU A 104 5.59 -1.66 -10.23
C LEU A 104 6.95 -1.71 -9.55
N THR A 105 7.05 -2.47 -8.45
CA THR A 105 8.30 -2.69 -7.73
C THR A 105 8.53 -4.17 -7.39
N PRO A 106 8.48 -5.08 -8.38
CA PRO A 106 8.70 -6.50 -8.14
C PRO A 106 10.10 -6.75 -7.57
N GLY A 107 10.23 -7.82 -6.81
CA GLY A 107 11.51 -8.24 -6.24
C GLY A 107 11.35 -8.90 -4.89
N HIS A 108 10.64 -8.26 -3.96
CA HIS A 108 10.21 -8.92 -2.72
C HIS A 108 9.21 -10.04 -3.05
N THR A 109 8.13 -9.66 -3.73
CA THR A 109 7.21 -10.54 -4.45
C THR A 109 7.08 -10.09 -5.89
N SER A 110 6.60 -10.98 -6.77
CA SER A 110 6.32 -10.64 -8.17
C SER A 110 5.18 -9.64 -8.34
N ASP A 111 4.29 -9.52 -7.34
CA ASP A 111 3.15 -8.62 -7.34
C ASP A 111 3.38 -7.30 -6.56
N SER A 112 4.62 -7.03 -6.13
CA SER A 112 4.94 -5.84 -5.33
C SER A 112 4.72 -4.53 -6.10
N LEU A 113 4.02 -3.61 -5.45
CA LEU A 113 3.75 -2.23 -5.87
C LEU A 113 4.30 -1.24 -4.84
N SER A 114 4.62 -0.04 -5.32
CA SER A 114 4.81 1.16 -4.53
C SER A 114 3.84 2.24 -4.99
N PHE A 115 3.49 3.16 -4.10
CA PHE A 115 2.55 4.25 -4.37
C PHE A 115 3.21 5.61 -4.14
N VAL A 116 3.20 6.46 -5.17
CA VAL A 116 3.63 7.85 -5.04
C VAL A 116 2.40 8.72 -4.77
N LEU A 117 2.50 9.58 -3.75
CA LEU A 117 1.51 10.60 -3.41
C LEU A 117 2.14 11.98 -3.66
N PRO A 118 2.02 12.57 -4.86
CA PRO A 118 2.71 13.79 -5.22
C PRO A 118 2.35 14.98 -4.32
N GLN A 119 1.09 15.08 -3.90
CA GLN A 119 0.58 16.18 -3.07
C GLN A 119 1.28 16.25 -1.69
N ASP A 120 1.70 15.10 -1.15
CA ASP A 120 2.35 14.98 0.17
C ASP A 120 3.87 14.76 0.05
N GLY A 121 4.40 14.63 -1.16
CA GLY A 121 5.80 14.28 -1.41
C GLY A 121 6.20 12.92 -0.79
N SER A 122 5.26 11.97 -0.78
CA SER A 122 5.39 10.68 -0.08
C SER A 122 5.51 9.50 -1.04
N LEU A 123 6.34 8.52 -0.68
CA LEU A 123 6.47 7.24 -1.36
C LEU A 123 6.15 6.08 -0.41
N LEU A 124 5.04 5.39 -0.63
CA LEU A 124 4.72 4.16 0.09
C LEU A 124 5.34 2.97 -0.64
N THR A 125 6.11 2.15 0.06
CA THR A 125 6.97 1.14 -0.59
C THR A 125 6.61 -0.31 -0.29
N GLY A 126 5.61 -0.54 0.57
CA GLY A 126 5.33 -1.87 1.10
C GLY A 126 6.61 -2.51 1.61
N ASP A 127 6.91 -3.71 1.12
CA ASP A 127 8.12 -4.45 1.49
C ASP A 127 9.27 -4.30 0.48
N THR A 128 9.21 -3.34 -0.44
CA THR A 128 10.33 -3.05 -1.36
C THR A 128 11.47 -2.35 -0.62
N VAL A 129 11.14 -1.32 0.17
CA VAL A 129 12.09 -0.61 1.04
C VAL A 129 11.50 -0.63 2.44
N LEU A 130 12.27 -1.13 3.42
CA LEU A 130 11.84 -1.20 4.81
C LEU A 130 12.42 -0.03 5.61
N GLY A 131 11.74 0.36 6.70
CA GLY A 131 12.23 1.40 7.61
C GLY A 131 13.54 1.01 8.30
N ARG A 132 13.82 -0.30 8.41
CA ARG A 132 15.08 -0.86 8.91
C ARG A 132 15.42 -2.16 8.21
N GLY A 133 16.72 -2.37 7.97
CA GLY A 133 17.23 -3.62 7.40
C GLY A 133 17.02 -3.72 5.89
N THR A 134 16.90 -4.95 5.40
CA THR A 134 16.65 -5.26 3.99
C THR A 134 15.41 -6.12 3.88
N THR A 135 14.72 -6.01 2.75
CA THR A 135 13.64 -6.94 2.41
C THR A 135 14.17 -8.36 2.19
N VAL A 136 13.26 -9.33 2.28
CA VAL A 136 13.51 -10.72 1.90
C VAL A 136 13.25 -10.86 0.40
N VAL A 137 14.19 -11.43 -0.35
CA VAL A 137 14.01 -11.75 -1.76
C VAL A 137 14.17 -13.26 -1.91
N ALA A 138 13.04 -13.96 -2.11
CA ALA A 138 13.00 -15.43 -2.09
C ALA A 138 12.46 -16.01 -3.40
N HIS A 139 13.36 -16.60 -4.19
CA HIS A 139 13.01 -17.29 -5.43
C HIS A 139 12.05 -18.47 -5.16
N PRO A 140 11.04 -18.73 -6.02
CA PRO A 140 10.83 -18.13 -7.33
C PRO A 140 10.02 -16.83 -7.37
N ASP A 141 9.31 -16.50 -6.31
CA ASP A 141 8.41 -15.33 -6.30
C ASP A 141 9.21 -14.02 -6.24
N GLY A 142 10.16 -13.94 -5.30
CA GLY A 142 11.11 -12.84 -5.22
C GLY A 142 12.32 -13.06 -6.12
N GLN A 143 12.70 -12.06 -6.89
CA GLN A 143 13.84 -12.09 -7.80
C GLN A 143 14.80 -10.93 -7.54
N LEU A 144 16.07 -11.23 -7.31
CA LEU A 144 17.08 -10.21 -6.96
C LEU A 144 17.33 -9.21 -8.10
N GLY A 145 17.26 -9.67 -9.36
CA GLY A 145 17.40 -8.77 -10.52
C GLY A 145 16.29 -7.73 -10.55
N GLU A 146 15.03 -8.19 -10.48
CA GLU A 146 13.84 -7.33 -10.44
C GLU A 146 13.87 -6.40 -9.23
N TYR A 147 14.31 -6.89 -8.07
CA TYR A 147 14.47 -6.07 -6.87
C TYR A 147 15.44 -4.90 -7.09
N LEU A 148 16.61 -5.15 -7.67
CA LEU A 148 17.60 -4.11 -7.93
C LEU A 148 17.11 -3.10 -8.97
N ASP A 149 16.40 -3.56 -10.00
CA ASP A 149 15.77 -2.68 -11.00
C ASP A 149 14.68 -1.80 -10.35
N SER A 150 13.88 -2.36 -9.45
CA SER A 150 12.88 -1.64 -8.67
C SER A 150 13.52 -0.57 -7.77
N LEU A 151 14.62 -0.88 -7.08
CA LEU A 151 15.35 0.11 -6.29
C LEU A 151 15.93 1.25 -7.15
N ALA A 152 16.45 0.93 -8.34
CA ALA A 152 16.95 1.94 -9.27
C ALA A 152 15.82 2.87 -9.74
N ARG A 153 14.65 2.31 -10.09
CA ARG A 153 13.46 3.08 -10.46
C ARG A 153 12.97 3.98 -9.34
N LEU A 154 12.84 3.45 -8.12
CA LEU A 154 12.40 4.24 -6.97
C LEU A 154 13.35 5.40 -6.67
N ARG A 155 14.66 5.16 -6.79
CA ARG A 155 15.67 6.21 -6.61
C ARG A 155 15.51 7.35 -7.63
N GLU A 156 15.32 7.02 -8.90
CA GLU A 156 15.08 8.02 -9.95
C GLU A 156 13.78 8.80 -9.70
N LEU A 157 12.72 8.11 -9.27
CA LEU A 157 11.44 8.74 -8.94
C LEU A 157 11.53 9.72 -7.77
N VAL A 158 12.30 9.39 -6.72
CA VAL A 158 12.53 10.30 -5.58
C VAL A 158 13.12 11.63 -6.06
N ASP A 159 14.08 11.59 -7.00
CA ASP A 159 14.71 12.79 -7.54
C ASP A 159 13.76 13.57 -8.47
N VAL A 160 13.02 12.89 -9.35
CA VAL A 160 12.16 13.52 -10.37
C VAL A 160 10.87 14.09 -9.78
N ALA A 161 10.25 13.39 -8.84
CA ALA A 161 8.99 13.79 -8.21
C ALA A 161 9.19 14.57 -6.90
N GLU A 162 10.42 14.95 -6.58
CA GLU A 162 10.79 15.71 -5.37
C GLU A 162 10.25 15.08 -4.08
N LEU A 163 10.29 13.74 -3.98
CA LEU A 163 9.75 13.00 -2.84
C LEU A 163 10.66 13.19 -1.63
N SER A 164 10.06 13.49 -0.48
CA SER A 164 10.77 13.89 0.73
C SER A 164 10.72 12.84 1.85
N GLN A 165 9.82 11.86 1.75
CA GLN A 165 9.63 10.81 2.75
C GLN A 165 9.26 9.47 2.11
N ILE A 166 9.69 8.40 2.79
CA ILE A 166 9.37 7.01 2.44
C ILE A 166 8.55 6.42 3.60
N LEU A 167 7.45 5.77 3.25
CA LEU A 167 6.47 5.20 4.15
C LEU A 167 6.44 3.68 3.94
N PRO A 168 7.24 2.91 4.69
CA PRO A 168 7.42 1.48 4.45
C PRO A 168 6.24 0.65 4.97
N GLY A 169 6.15 -0.60 4.53
CA GLY A 169 5.23 -1.61 5.06
C GLY A 169 5.60 -2.06 6.48
N HIS A 170 6.89 -2.03 6.81
CA HIS A 170 7.41 -2.36 8.14
C HIS A 170 8.52 -1.39 8.60
N GLY A 171 8.51 -1.09 9.89
CA GLY A 171 9.46 -0.17 10.52
C GLY A 171 9.02 1.31 10.45
N PRO A 172 9.81 2.23 11.02
CA PRO A 172 9.51 3.66 11.04
C PRO A 172 9.76 4.34 9.70
#